data_AF-A0A7M5WY34-F1
#
_entry.id   AF-A0A7M5WY34-F1
#
_cell.length_a   1.000
_cell.length_b   1.000
_cell.length_c   1.000
_cell.angle_alpha   90.00
_cell.angle_beta   90.00
_cell.angle_gamma   90.00
#
_symmetry.space_group_name_H-M   'P 1'
#
loop_
_entity.id
_entity.type
_entity.pdbx_description
1 polymer ?
#
loop_
_entity_poly.entity_id
_entity_poly.type
_entity_poly.pdbx_seq_one_letter_code
_entity_poly.pdbx_strand_id
1 'polypeptide(L)'
;RIYTNEKKRLQFCVIVTTSRFNGLTTGLLVLTLLVELQHSFFISFHATDKMVKNVCSKTYVTPRRPFEKARLDQELKLIGEFGLKNKREVWRVKFALAKIRKRARDLLTLGEKDNRRLFEGNALLRRLVRIGVLDEGRMKLDYVLGLKVEDFLERRLQTQVFKLGLAKSIHHARVLIRQRHIRKSKGP
;
A
#
# COMPACT_ATOMS: atom_id res chain seq x y z
N ARG A 1 -6.51 -1.18 14.62
CA ARG A 1 -6.75 0.27 14.73
C ARG A 1 -7.10 0.80 13.34
N ILE A 2 -8.38 0.71 13.00
CA ILE A 2 -8.99 1.20 11.76
C ILE A 2 -9.79 2.42 12.21
N TYR A 3 -9.44 3.62 11.77
CA TYR A 3 -10.35 4.76 11.85
C TYR A 3 -10.75 5.08 10.42
N THR A 4 -12.00 4.73 10.15
CA THR A 4 -12.80 5.16 9.00
C THR A 4 -12.81 6.69 8.96
N ASN A 5 -12.38 7.22 7.82
CA ASN A 5 -12.25 8.64 7.56
C ASN A 5 -13.65 9.18 7.23
N GLU A 6 -14.31 9.79 8.22
CA GLU A 6 -15.55 10.54 8.04
C GLU A 6 -15.26 11.78 7.18
N LYS A 7 -15.82 11.74 5.97
CA LYS A 7 -15.95 12.85 5.05
C LYS A 7 -16.48 14.09 5.78
N LYS A 8 -15.61 15.07 6.00
CA LYS A 8 -16.01 16.47 6.18
C LYS A 8 -16.59 16.97 4.85
N ARG A 9 -17.88 16.72 4.63
CA ARG A 9 -18.68 17.49 3.67
C ARG A 9 -19.01 18.81 4.36
N LEU A 10 -18.31 19.86 3.93
CA LEU A 10 -18.75 21.23 4.06
C LEU A 10 -20.15 21.33 3.43
N GLN A 11 -21.17 21.41 4.28
CA GLN A 11 -22.49 21.92 3.92
C GLN A 11 -22.62 23.25 4.65
N PHE A 12 -22.24 24.32 3.95
CA PHE A 12 -22.82 25.64 4.20
C PHE A 12 -24.30 25.53 3.82
N CYS A 13 -25.17 25.27 4.80
CA CYS A 13 -26.59 25.51 4.67
C CYS A 13 -26.85 26.89 5.28
N VAL A 14 -26.86 27.91 4.42
CA VAL A 14 -27.43 29.22 4.76
C VAL A 14 -28.94 29.00 4.85
N ILE A 15 -29.45 28.82 6.07
CA ILE A 15 -30.88 28.86 6.30
C ILE A 15 -31.29 30.33 6.32
N VAL A 16 -31.73 30.83 5.15
CA VAL A 16 -32.55 32.04 5.06
C VAL A 16 -33.98 31.63 5.45
N THR A 17 -34.36 31.81 6.71
CA THR A 17 -35.77 31.80 7.09
C THR A 17 -36.33 33.20 6.93
N THR A 18 -36.99 33.44 5.80
CA THR A 18 -37.96 34.51 5.62
C THR A 18 -39.20 34.16 6.45
N SER A 19 -39.39 34.84 7.58
CA SER A 19 -40.63 34.76 8.36
C SER A 19 -41.42 36.05 8.14
N ARG A 20 -42.49 35.94 7.35
CA ARG A 20 -43.52 36.95 7.12
C ARG A 20 -44.44 36.95 8.35
N PHE A 21 -44.45 38.03 9.15
CA PHE A 21 -45.49 38.25 10.16
C PHE A 21 -45.93 39.72 10.13
N ASN A 22 -47.24 39.90 10.15
CA ASN A 22 -47.96 41.13 9.83
C ASN A 22 -48.03 42.10 11.03
N GLY A 23 -47.90 43.40 10.73
CA GLY A 23 -48.78 44.49 11.20
C GLY A 23 -48.84 44.90 12.68
N LEU A 24 -48.55 46.20 12.90
CA LEU A 24 -49.02 47.10 13.98
C LEU A 24 -48.37 46.87 15.37
N THR A 25 -47.90 47.84 16.16
CA THR A 25 -47.92 49.31 16.18
C THR A 25 -46.87 49.76 17.20
N THR A 26 -46.16 50.86 16.89
CA THR A 26 -45.54 51.87 17.76
C THR A 26 -45.33 51.61 19.27
N GLY A 27 -44.12 51.89 19.76
CA GLY A 27 -43.97 52.64 21.02
C GLY A 27 -42.83 52.25 21.97
N LEU A 28 -41.92 53.21 22.14
CA LEU A 28 -41.15 53.55 23.35
C LEU A 28 -39.95 52.68 23.81
N LEU A 29 -38.76 53.24 23.52
CA LEU A 29 -37.74 53.68 24.49
C LEU A 29 -37.61 52.92 25.82
N VAL A 30 -36.59 52.07 25.96
CA VAL A 30 -35.86 51.88 27.23
C VAL A 30 -34.38 51.52 26.97
N LEU A 31 -33.54 52.49 27.34
CA LEU A 31 -32.19 52.41 27.93
C LEU A 31 -31.02 51.70 27.23
N THR A 32 -30.14 52.57 26.73
CA THR A 32 -28.69 52.59 26.92
C THR A 32 -28.16 52.09 28.28
N LEU A 33 -26.89 51.62 28.25
CA LEU A 33 -25.87 51.47 29.31
C LEU A 33 -25.63 50.05 29.88
N LEU A 34 -24.57 49.38 29.39
CA LEU A 34 -23.37 49.11 30.21
C LEU A 34 -22.28 48.42 29.38
N VAL A 35 -21.21 49.18 29.16
CA VAL A 35 -19.86 48.72 28.87
C VAL A 35 -19.38 47.89 30.07
N GLU A 36 -18.93 46.66 29.85
CA GLU A 36 -17.70 46.14 30.48
C GLU A 36 -17.33 44.72 30.00
N LEU A 37 -16.05 44.56 29.71
CA LEU A 37 -15.26 43.32 29.84
C LEU A 37 -15.65 42.11 28.98
N GLN A 38 -15.13 42.05 27.74
CA GLN A 38 -14.38 40.88 27.24
C GLN A 38 -13.36 41.29 26.15
N HIS A 39 -12.52 42.29 26.43
CA HIS A 39 -11.20 42.38 25.77
C HIS A 39 -10.28 41.38 26.46
N SER A 40 -10.28 40.13 26.00
CA SER A 40 -9.15 39.17 26.10
C SER A 40 -9.61 37.77 25.71
N PHE A 41 -10.20 37.55 24.55
CA PHE A 41 -10.23 36.18 24.00
C PHE A 41 -10.05 36.21 22.48
N PHE A 42 -9.05 36.97 22.03
CA PHE A 42 -8.36 36.69 20.78
C PHE A 42 -7.58 35.39 20.99
N ILE A 43 -8.27 34.24 20.96
CA ILE A 43 -7.59 32.96 20.82
C ILE A 43 -6.95 33.01 19.45
N SER A 44 -5.66 33.30 19.43
CA SER A 44 -4.78 32.93 18.34
C SER A 44 -4.89 31.42 18.17
N PHE A 45 -5.85 30.99 17.36
CA PHE A 45 -5.90 29.66 16.80
C PHE A 45 -4.74 29.58 15.81
N HIS A 46 -3.52 29.42 16.35
CA HIS A 46 -2.41 28.88 15.59
C HIS A 46 -2.81 27.46 15.21
N ALA A 47 -3.48 27.34 14.06
CA ALA A 47 -3.58 26.11 13.32
C ALA A 47 -2.14 25.68 13.00
N THR A 48 -1.54 24.92 13.91
CA THR A 48 -0.38 24.10 13.55
C THR A 48 -0.94 23.00 12.67
N ASP A 49 -1.07 23.29 11.38
CA ASP A 49 -1.25 22.29 10.35
C ASP A 49 0.03 21.44 10.37
N LYS A 50 0.04 20.43 11.25
CA LYS A 50 1.10 19.44 11.33
C LYS A 50 1.05 18.69 10.02
N MET A 51 1.88 19.10 9.06
CA MET A 51 2.11 18.37 7.81
C MET A 51 2.36 16.90 8.16
N VAL A 52 1.36 16.05 7.94
CA VAL A 52 1.47 14.61 8.19
C VAL A 52 2.52 14.11 7.21
N LYS A 53 3.72 13.82 7.73
CA LYS A 53 4.82 13.30 6.92
C LYS A 53 4.35 12.01 6.24
N ASN A 54 4.39 11.99 4.91
CA ASN A 54 4.05 10.79 4.14
C ASN A 54 4.93 9.63 4.62
N VAL A 55 4.31 8.54 5.07
CA VAL A 55 5.01 7.35 5.57
C VAL A 55 5.66 6.63 4.39
N CYS A 56 6.95 6.88 4.16
CA CYS A 56 7.74 6.18 3.15
C CYS A 56 8.45 4.96 3.77
N SER A 57 8.54 3.86 3.02
CA SER A 57 9.24 2.66 3.48
C SER A 57 10.20 2.11 2.43
N LYS A 58 11.35 1.62 2.87
CA LYS A 58 12.34 1.01 1.97
C LYS A 58 11.81 -0.30 1.40
N THR A 59 12.01 -0.50 0.09
CA THR A 59 11.55 -1.70 -0.64
C THR A 59 12.66 -2.72 -0.89
N TYR A 60 13.91 -2.42 -0.53
CA TYR A 60 15.04 -3.32 -0.69
C TYR A 60 16.00 -3.17 0.49
N VAL A 61 16.82 -4.20 0.69
CA VAL A 61 17.93 -4.20 1.65
C VAL A 61 19.18 -4.64 0.91
N THR A 62 20.29 -3.96 1.17
CA THR A 62 21.60 -4.29 0.61
C THR A 62 22.22 -5.47 1.36
N PRO A 63 23.00 -6.33 0.68
CA PRO A 63 23.73 -7.40 1.34
C PRO A 63 24.72 -6.83 2.36
N ARG A 64 24.96 -7.57 3.45
CA ARG A 64 25.91 -7.15 4.50
C ARG A 64 27.35 -7.13 4.00
N ARG A 65 27.75 -8.17 3.24
CA ARG A 65 29.10 -8.30 2.66
C ARG A 65 29.08 -7.88 1.19
N PRO A 66 29.81 -6.84 0.78
CA PRO A 66 29.80 -6.37 -0.60
C PRO A 66 30.41 -7.36 -1.59
N PHE A 67 31.58 -7.93 -1.29
CA PHE A 67 32.38 -8.72 -2.24
C PHE A 67 32.37 -10.20 -1.89
N GLU A 68 31.29 -10.89 -2.27
CA GLU A 68 31.15 -12.33 -2.07
C GLU A 68 30.93 -12.98 -3.43
N LYS A 69 31.94 -13.71 -3.92
CA LYS A 69 31.97 -14.25 -5.29
C LYS A 69 30.73 -15.09 -5.59
N ALA A 70 30.41 -16.08 -4.74
CA ALA A 70 29.26 -16.95 -4.91
C ALA A 70 27.92 -16.19 -5.02
N ARG A 71 27.74 -15.13 -4.21
CA ARG A 71 26.54 -14.28 -4.26
C ARG A 71 26.48 -13.47 -5.55
N LEU A 72 27.61 -12.93 -6.01
CA LEU A 72 27.71 -12.14 -7.24
C LEU A 72 27.37 -13.00 -8.46
N ASP A 73 27.89 -14.22 -8.51
CA ASP A 73 27.66 -15.16 -9.62
C ASP A 73 26.18 -15.58 -9.68
N GLN A 74 25.57 -15.88 -8.53
CA GLN A 74 24.12 -16.17 -8.44
C GLN A 74 23.26 -14.98 -8.87
N GLU A 75 23.60 -13.77 -8.44
CA GLU A 75 22.87 -12.56 -8.85
C GLU A 75 23.01 -12.29 -10.35
N LEU A 76 24.19 -12.53 -10.92
CA LEU A 76 24.44 -12.36 -12.35
C LEU A 76 23.61 -13.34 -13.18
N LYS A 77 23.55 -14.61 -12.75
CA LYS A 77 22.71 -15.65 -13.38
C LYS A 77 21.24 -15.23 -13.42
N LEU A 78 20.67 -14.83 -12.28
CA LEU A 78 19.27 -14.37 -12.20
C LEU A 78 19.01 -13.13 -13.06
N ILE A 79 19.97 -12.22 -13.16
CA ILE A 79 19.85 -11.01 -13.98
C ILE A 79 19.79 -11.37 -15.47
N GLY A 80 20.64 -12.31 -15.90
CA GLY A 80 20.67 -12.80 -17.28
C GLY A 80 19.38 -13.55 -17.64
N GLU A 81 18.98 -14.51 -16.82
CA GLU A 81 17.82 -15.37 -17.07
C GLU A 81 16.49 -14.62 -17.12
N PHE A 82 16.32 -13.56 -16.32
CA PHE A 82 15.07 -12.81 -16.23
C PHE A 82 15.14 -11.41 -16.86
N GLY A 83 16.26 -11.06 -17.49
CA GLY A 83 16.47 -9.77 -18.17
C GLY A 83 16.26 -8.56 -17.25
N LEU A 84 16.88 -8.57 -16.07
CA LEU A 84 16.80 -7.49 -15.08
C LEU A 84 17.79 -6.37 -15.39
N LYS A 85 17.46 -5.10 -15.07
CA LYS A 85 18.37 -3.97 -15.36
C LYS A 85 19.43 -3.77 -14.28
N ASN A 86 19.04 -3.92 -13.00
CA ASN A 86 19.89 -3.61 -11.86
C ASN A 86 19.79 -4.71 -10.78
N LYS A 87 20.87 -4.94 -10.04
CA LYS A 87 20.88 -5.79 -8.82
C LYS A 87 19.82 -5.39 -7.80
N ARG A 88 19.43 -4.11 -7.79
CA ARG A 88 18.33 -3.61 -6.96
C ARG A 88 17.00 -4.33 -7.23
N GLU A 89 16.71 -4.74 -8.47
CA GLU A 89 15.50 -5.51 -8.80
C GLU A 89 15.51 -6.87 -8.07
N VAL A 90 16.64 -7.56 -8.07
CA VAL A 90 16.84 -8.82 -7.32
C VAL A 90 16.66 -8.58 -5.81
N TRP A 91 17.29 -7.54 -5.27
CA TRP A 91 17.23 -7.26 -3.83
C TRP A 91 15.83 -6.88 -3.33
N ARG A 92 14.99 -6.26 -4.18
CA ARG A 92 13.58 -6.00 -3.86
C ARG A 92 12.80 -7.29 -3.68
N VAL A 93 12.99 -8.26 -4.57
CA VAL A 93 12.31 -9.56 -4.50
C VAL A 93 12.81 -10.36 -3.30
N LYS A 94 14.14 -10.42 -3.08
CA LYS A 94 14.73 -11.04 -1.89
C LYS A 94 14.16 -10.44 -0.59
N PHE A 95 14.03 -9.12 -0.53
CA PHE A 95 13.48 -8.44 0.65
C PHE A 95 11.99 -8.73 0.86
N ALA A 96 11.19 -8.77 -0.21
CA ALA A 96 9.78 -9.15 -0.12
C ALA A 96 9.60 -10.59 0.37
N LEU A 97 10.39 -11.52 -0.17
CA LEU A 97 10.41 -12.93 0.25
C LEU A 97 10.84 -13.06 1.72
N ALA A 98 11.84 -12.31 2.16
CA ALA A 98 12.26 -12.29 3.57
C ALA A 98 11.14 -11.82 4.51
N LYS A 99 10.34 -10.82 4.12
CA LYS A 99 9.16 -10.37 4.89
C LYS A 99 8.11 -11.46 4.99
N ILE A 100 7.79 -12.12 3.87
CA ILE A 100 6.81 -13.20 3.80
C ILE A 100 7.24 -14.36 4.70
N ARG A 101 8.51 -14.80 4.58
CA ARG A 101 9.07 -15.89 5.40
C ARG A 101 9.13 -15.54 6.88
N LYS A 102 9.42 -14.28 7.22
CA LYS A 102 9.36 -13.82 8.62
C LYS A 102 7.95 -13.99 9.17
N ARG A 103 6.93 -13.51 8.45
CA ARG A 103 5.53 -13.67 8.86
C ARG A 103 5.14 -15.13 9.01
N ALA A 104 5.53 -15.99 8.06
CA ALA A 104 5.26 -17.42 8.16
C ALA A 104 5.89 -18.06 9.40
N ARG A 105 7.16 -17.73 9.72
CA ARG A 105 7.82 -18.22 10.94
C ARG A 105 7.11 -17.77 12.21
N ASP A 106 6.74 -16.48 12.30
CA ASP A 106 6.03 -15.93 13.45
C ASP A 106 4.66 -16.61 13.67
N LEU A 107 4.01 -17.10 12.60
CA LEU A 107 2.74 -17.81 12.68
C LEU A 107 2.90 -19.30 13.02
N LEU A 108 4.01 -19.92 12.59
CA LEU A 108 4.29 -21.33 12.86
C LEU A 108 4.67 -21.58 14.33
N THR A 109 5.20 -20.57 15.03
CA THR A 109 5.48 -20.64 16.47
C THR A 109 4.23 -20.61 17.36
N LEU A 110 3.09 -20.13 16.82
CA LEU A 110 1.82 -20.09 17.55
C LEU A 110 1.14 -21.46 17.53
N GLY A 111 0.23 -21.70 18.46
CA GLY A 111 -0.54 -22.94 18.52
C GLY A 111 -1.44 -23.11 17.29
N GLU A 112 -1.72 -24.35 16.91
CA GLU A 112 -2.47 -24.66 15.68
C GLU A 112 -3.90 -24.08 15.68
N LYS A 113 -4.51 -23.98 16.87
CA LYS A 113 -5.89 -23.50 17.06
C LYS A 113 -5.99 -22.01 17.37
N ASP A 114 -4.87 -21.28 17.37
CA ASP A 114 -4.90 -19.85 17.64
C ASP A 114 -5.62 -19.09 16.52
N ASN A 115 -6.61 -18.28 16.90
CA ASN A 115 -7.38 -17.45 15.96
C ASN A 115 -6.50 -16.58 15.05
N ARG A 116 -5.39 -16.08 15.60
CA ARG A 116 -4.41 -15.27 14.87
C ARG A 116 -3.72 -16.07 13.77
N ARG A 117 -3.31 -17.31 14.06
CA ARG A 117 -2.68 -18.21 13.09
C ARG A 117 -3.62 -18.54 11.94
N LEU A 118 -4.87 -18.88 12.27
CA LEU A 118 -5.90 -19.21 11.27
C LEU A 118 -6.23 -18.02 10.37
N PHE A 119 -6.43 -16.83 10.95
CA PHE A 119 -6.82 -15.66 10.18
C PHE A 119 -5.66 -15.09 9.35
N GLU A 120 -4.53 -14.76 9.99
CA GLU A 120 -3.37 -14.18 9.30
C GLU A 120 -2.74 -15.18 8.32
N GLY A 121 -2.69 -16.46 8.70
CA GLY A 121 -2.15 -17.53 7.85
C GLY A 121 -2.96 -17.72 6.57
N ASN A 122 -4.29 -17.83 6.69
CA ASN A 122 -5.16 -17.94 5.52
C ASN A 122 -5.11 -16.69 4.64
N ALA A 123 -5.02 -15.49 5.24
CA ALA A 123 -4.86 -14.26 4.49
C ALA A 123 -3.53 -14.21 3.71
N LEU A 124 -2.44 -14.72 4.30
CA LEU A 124 -1.13 -14.84 3.65
C LEU A 124 -1.18 -15.81 2.46
N LEU A 125 -1.75 -17.01 2.67
CA LEU A 125 -1.88 -18.03 1.64
C LEU A 125 -2.75 -17.56 0.46
N ARG A 126 -3.91 -16.97 0.73
CA ARG A 126 -4.78 -16.40 -0.33
C ARG A 126 -4.07 -15.35 -1.17
N ARG A 127 -3.22 -14.53 -0.55
CA ARG A 127 -2.43 -13.52 -1.28
C ARG A 127 -1.39 -14.18 -2.20
N LEU A 128 -0.72 -15.24 -1.74
CA LEU A 128 0.30 -15.95 -2.53
C LEU A 128 -0.32 -16.70 -3.72
N VAL A 129 -1.46 -17.36 -3.51
CA VAL A 129 -2.23 -18.01 -4.58
C VAL A 129 -2.70 -17.00 -5.62
N ARG A 130 -3.22 -15.84 -5.20
CA ARG A 130 -3.64 -14.77 -6.12
C ARG A 130 -2.50 -14.24 -7.00
N ILE A 131 -1.28 -14.17 -6.46
CA ILE A 131 -0.10 -13.79 -7.26
C ILE A 131 0.30 -14.95 -8.20
N GLY A 132 0.00 -16.19 -7.83
CA GLY A 132 0.31 -17.41 -8.56
C GLY A 132 1.71 -17.93 -8.26
N VAL A 133 2.24 -17.65 -7.05
CA VAL A 133 3.54 -18.19 -6.59
C VAL A 133 3.37 -19.59 -6.00
N LEU A 134 2.20 -19.87 -5.43
CA LEU A 134 1.85 -21.15 -4.83
C LEU A 134 0.66 -21.75 -5.56
N ASP A 135 0.69 -23.05 -5.76
CA ASP A 135 -0.39 -23.83 -6.36
C ASP A 135 -1.51 -24.12 -5.35
N GLU A 136 -2.73 -24.32 -5.84
CA GLU A 136 -3.94 -24.49 -5.02
C GLU A 136 -3.89 -25.78 -4.18
N GLY A 137 -3.23 -26.82 -4.68
CA GLY A 137 -3.03 -28.08 -3.94
C GLY A 137 -2.04 -27.99 -2.77
N ARG A 138 -1.28 -26.89 -2.64
CA ARG A 138 -0.19 -26.73 -1.67
C ARG A 138 -0.43 -25.59 -0.67
N MET A 139 -1.67 -25.38 -0.25
CA MET A 139 -2.05 -24.32 0.70
C MET A 139 -1.68 -24.63 2.17
N LYS A 140 -0.39 -24.86 2.46
CA LYS A 140 0.13 -24.99 3.84
C LYS A 140 1.21 -23.93 4.11
N LEU A 141 1.32 -23.50 5.37
CA LEU A 141 2.31 -22.49 5.78
C LEU A 141 3.76 -22.98 5.61
N ASP A 142 4.00 -24.29 5.71
CA ASP A 142 5.32 -24.88 5.57
C ASP A 142 5.91 -24.66 4.18
N TYR A 143 5.08 -24.75 3.14
CA TYR A 143 5.51 -24.51 1.76
C TYR A 143 5.94 -23.06 1.51
N VAL A 144 5.45 -22.10 2.30
CA VAL A 144 5.89 -20.70 2.22
C VAL A 144 7.36 -20.55 2.61
N LEU A 145 7.88 -21.42 3.47
CA LEU A 145 9.30 -21.52 3.79
C LEU A 145 10.12 -22.23 2.70
N GLY A 146 9.49 -22.91 1.75
CA GLY A 146 10.17 -23.52 0.60
C GLY A 146 10.40 -22.56 -0.57
N LEU A 147 9.71 -21.41 -0.58
CA LEU A 147 9.69 -20.51 -1.73
C LEU A 147 11.07 -19.95 -2.08
N LYS A 148 11.37 -19.92 -3.38
CA LYS A 148 12.60 -19.38 -3.94
C LYS A 148 12.35 -18.01 -4.60
N VAL A 149 13.42 -17.37 -5.06
CA VAL A 149 13.35 -16.01 -5.64
C VAL A 149 12.80 -16.05 -7.06
N GLU A 150 13.11 -17.13 -7.76
CA GLU A 150 12.73 -17.45 -9.13
C GLU A 150 11.20 -17.47 -9.27
N ASP A 151 10.49 -18.10 -8.33
CA ASP A 151 9.02 -18.20 -8.33
C ASP A 151 8.35 -16.82 -8.43
N PHE A 152 8.93 -15.79 -7.79
CA PHE A 152 8.42 -14.42 -7.87
C PHE A 152 8.82 -13.70 -9.16
N LEU A 153 10.00 -13.99 -9.71
CA LEU A 153 10.46 -13.41 -10.96
C LEU A 153 9.67 -13.95 -12.16
N GLU A 154 9.23 -15.20 -12.10
CA GLU A 154 8.37 -15.81 -13.13
C GLU A 154 6.99 -15.15 -13.25
N ARG A 155 6.46 -14.58 -12.16
CA ARG A 155 5.14 -13.93 -12.16
C ARG A 155 5.17 -12.48 -12.66
N ARG A 156 6.33 -11.95 -13.06
CA ARG A 156 6.44 -10.60 -13.60
C ARG A 156 5.81 -10.53 -15.00
N LEU A 157 5.21 -9.39 -15.33
CA LEU A 157 4.64 -9.19 -16.66
C LEU A 157 5.65 -9.42 -17.80
N GLN A 158 6.91 -9.01 -17.59
CA GLN A 158 7.99 -9.22 -18.56
C GLN A 158 8.20 -10.70 -18.91
N THR A 159 8.23 -11.56 -17.90
CA THR A 159 8.47 -13.01 -18.05
C THR A 159 7.22 -13.72 -18.53
N GLN A 160 6.04 -13.30 -18.08
CA GLN A 160 4.76 -13.79 -18.58
C GLN A 160 4.58 -13.51 -20.08
N VAL A 161 4.90 -12.31 -20.56
CA VAL A 161 4.86 -11.95 -22.00
C VAL A 161 5.77 -12.84 -22.83
N PHE A 162 6.96 -13.17 -22.31
CA PHE A 162 7.89 -14.08 -22.97
C PHE A 162 7.36 -15.53 -22.96
N LYS A 163 6.87 -16.02 -21.82
CA LYS A 163 6.28 -17.37 -21.70
C LYS A 163 5.05 -17.55 -22.59
N LEU A 164 4.27 -16.50 -22.83
CA LEU A 164 3.12 -16.49 -23.74
C LEU A 164 3.50 -16.43 -25.23
N GLY A 165 4.78 -16.33 -25.58
CA GLY A 165 5.24 -16.29 -26.98
C GLY A 165 4.99 -14.95 -27.70
N LEU A 166 4.52 -13.92 -27.00
CA LEU A 166 4.26 -12.60 -27.59
C LEU A 166 5.54 -11.83 -27.95
N ALA A 167 6.68 -12.23 -27.37
CA ALA A 167 7.97 -11.63 -27.62
C ALA A 167 9.02 -12.71 -27.90
N LYS A 168 9.88 -12.46 -28.89
CA LYS A 168 11.01 -13.34 -29.26
C LYS A 168 12.06 -13.53 -28.15
N SER A 169 12.15 -12.59 -27.20
CA SER A 169 13.17 -12.56 -26.13
C SER A 169 12.63 -11.80 -24.91
N ILE A 170 13.19 -12.07 -23.73
CA ILE A 170 12.87 -11.36 -22.48
C ILE A 170 13.25 -9.88 -22.56
N HIS A 171 14.30 -9.53 -23.30
CA HIS A 171 14.67 -8.13 -23.53
C HIS A 171 13.67 -7.45 -24.47
N HIS A 172 13.21 -8.17 -25.50
CA HIS A 172 12.17 -7.68 -26.41
C HIS A 172 10.85 -7.42 -25.67
N ALA A 173 10.43 -8.34 -24.78
CA ALA A 173 9.25 -8.15 -23.94
C ALA A 173 9.31 -6.84 -23.13
N ARG A 174 10.49 -6.48 -22.61
CA ARG A 174 10.67 -5.23 -21.85
C ARG A 174 10.49 -3.99 -22.72
N VAL A 175 10.94 -4.03 -23.98
CA VAL A 175 10.80 -2.92 -24.93
C VAL A 175 9.32 -2.73 -25.29
N LEU A 176 8.61 -3.81 -25.62
CA LEU A 176 7.18 -3.77 -25.95
C LEU A 176 6.33 -3.20 -24.80
N ILE A 177 6.63 -3.60 -23.56
CA ILE A 177 5.95 -3.06 -22.37
C ILE A 177 6.26 -1.56 -22.22
N ARG A 178 7.51 -1.14 -22.38
CA ARG A 178 7.92 0.27 -22.25
C ARG A 178 7.25 1.15 -23.30
N GLN A 179 7.14 0.65 -24.53
CA GLN A 179 6.49 1.33 -25.66
C GLN A 179 4.96 1.28 -25.60
N ARG A 180 4.37 0.65 -24.57
CA ARG A 180 2.92 0.51 -24.38
C ARG A 180 2.20 -0.32 -25.46
N HIS A 181 2.91 -1.20 -26.16
CA HIS A 181 2.31 -2.15 -27.11
C HIS A 181 1.52 -3.27 -26.42
N ILE A 182 1.80 -3.51 -25.13
CA ILE A 182 1.15 -4.55 -24.34
C ILE A 182 0.26 -3.91 -23.28
N ARG A 183 -1.02 -4.28 -23.29
CA ARG A 183 -2.02 -3.82 -22.34
C ARG A 183 -2.57 -5.00 -21.57
N LYS A 184 -2.61 -4.90 -20.23
CA LYS A 184 -3.38 -5.82 -19.41
C LYS A 184 -4.87 -5.49 -19.59
N SER A 185 -5.73 -6.51 -19.71
CA SER A 185 -7.19 -6.28 -19.71
C SER A 185 -7.57 -5.36 -18.55
N LYS A 186 -8.45 -4.38 -18.82
CA LYS A 186 -9.13 -3.68 -17.73
C LYS A 186 -9.87 -4.77 -16.95
N GLY A 187 -9.72 -4.77 -15.62
CA GLY A 187 -10.50 -5.68 -14.79
C GLY A 187 -11.99 -5.41 -14.96
N PRO A 188 -12.86 -6.33 -14.51
CA PRO A 188 -14.29 -6.05 -14.41
C PRO A 188 -14.55 -4.78 -13.59
#